data_AF-A0A978TSB4-F1
#
_entry.id   AF-A0A978TSB4-F1
#
_cell.length_a   1.000
_cell.length_b   1.000
_cell.length_c   1.000
_cell.angle_alpha   90.00
_cell.angle_beta   90.00
_cell.angle_gamma   90.00
#
_symmetry.space_group_name_H-M   'P 1'
#
loop_
_entity.id
_entity.type
_entity.pdbx_description
1 polymer ?
#
loop_
_entity_poly.entity_id
_entity_poly.type
_entity_poly.pdbx_seq_one_letter_code
_entity_poly.pdbx_strand_id
1 'polypeptide(L)' 'MTTHFITAEIDLQESPQQLQQAIEAELEKRGEPLRWAVTNVDEDAQKAHIEAVVTKAENG' A
#
# COMPACT_ATOMS: atom_id res chain seq x y z
N MET A 1 -5.69 -18.51 7.36
CA MET A 1 -5.09 -17.16 7.19
C MET A 1 -4.09 -17.25 6.05
N THR A 2 -4.24 -16.40 5.03
CA THR A 2 -3.38 -16.42 3.85
C THR A 2 -2.60 -15.12 3.70
N THR A 3 -1.34 -15.22 3.29
CA THR A 3 -0.45 -14.09 3.05
C THR A 3 -0.35 -13.83 1.56
N HIS A 4 -0.52 -12.57 1.15
CA HIS A 4 -0.49 -12.15 -0.25
C HIS A 4 0.58 -11.08 -0.43
N PHE A 5 1.38 -11.21 -1.47
CA PHE A 5 2.23 -10.13 -1.96
C PHE A 5 1.46 -9.35 -3.02
N ILE A 6 1.38 -8.03 -2.87
CA ILE A 6 0.61 -7.16 -3.75
C ILE A 6 1.40 -5.91 -4.11
N THR A 7 1.02 -5.31 -5.23
CA THR A 7 1.47 -3.98 -5.61
C THR A 7 0.29 -2.99 -5.58
N ALA A 8 0.59 -1.73 -5.30
CA ALA A 8 -0.37 -0.63 -5.33
C ALA A 8 0.29 0.64 -5.86
N GLU A 9 -0.53 1.53 -6.43
CA GLU A 9 -0.12 2.88 -6.81
C GLU A 9 -0.92 3.85 -5.95
N ILE A 10 -0.22 4.82 -5.36
CA ILE A 10 -0.81 5.81 -4.47
C ILE A 10 -0.44 7.19 -4.98
N ASP A 11 -1.41 8.09 -5.08
CA ASP A 11 -1.13 9.48 -5.47
C ASP A 11 -0.20 10.12 -4.42
N LEU A 12 0.78 10.89 -4.88
CA LEU A 12 1.67 11.64 -3.99
C LEU A 12 0.84 12.62 -3.14
N GLN A 13 1.23 12.75 -1.88
CA GLN A 13 0.56 13.62 -0.91
C GLN A 13 1.50 14.75 -0.50
N GLU A 14 0.93 15.84 -0.01
CA GLU A 14 1.69 17.04 0.37
C GLU A 14 2.65 16.79 1.55
N SER A 15 2.38 15.76 2.36
CA SER A 15 3.24 15.36 3.47
C SER A 15 3.49 13.84 3.53
N PRO A 16 4.65 13.40 4.03
CA PRO A 16 4.95 11.99 4.24
C PRO A 16 3.91 11.27 5.12
N GLN A 17 3.35 11.96 6.12
CA GLN A 17 2.34 11.40 7.02
C GLN A 17 1.02 11.12 6.28
N GLN A 18 0.56 12.04 5.43
CA GLN A 18 -0.62 11.81 4.60
C GLN A 18 -0.40 10.68 3.60
N LEU A 19 0.81 10.61 3.01
CA LEU A 19 1.16 9.52 2.10
C LEU A 19 1.13 8.17 2.82
N GLN A 20 1.72 8.07 4.02
CA GLN A 20 1.64 6.86 4.84
C GLN A 20 0.19 6.44 5.09
N GLN A 21 -0.67 7.38 5.53
CA GLN A 21 -2.08 7.10 5.79
C GLN A 21 -2.81 6.63 4.53
N ALA A 22 -2.53 7.25 3.38
CA ALA A 22 -3.13 6.85 2.11
C ALA A 22 -2.68 5.44 1.67
N ILE A 23 -1.40 5.10 1.86
CA ILE A 23 -0.87 3.76 1.61
C ILE A 23 -1.59 2.74 2.50
N GLU A 24 -1.60 2.94 3.82
CA GLU A 24 -2.23 2.01 4.77
C GLU A 24 -3.71 1.82 4.47
N ALA A 25 -4.45 2.91 4.23
CA ALA A 25 -5.87 2.85 3.88
C ALA A 25 -6.15 2.11 2.56
N GLU A 26 -5.27 2.20 1.55
CA GLU A 26 -5.42 1.43 0.31
C GLU A 26 -5.07 -0.05 0.53
N LEU A 27 -4.05 -0.35 1.32
CA LEU A 27 -3.65 -1.74 1.61
C LEU A 27 -4.72 -2.46 2.43
N GLU A 28 -5.34 -1.80 3.41
CA GLU A 28 -6.42 -2.35 4.25
C GLU A 28 -7.62 -2.85 3.43
N LYS A 29 -7.95 -2.19 2.31
CA LYS A 29 -9.00 -2.66 1.37
C LYS A 29 -8.66 -4.02 0.77
N ARG A 30 -7.37 -4.38 0.74
CA ARG A 30 -6.83 -5.59 0.14
C ARG A 30 -6.41 -6.61 1.20
N GLY A 31 -6.45 -6.29 2.48
CA GLY A 31 -6.07 -7.15 3.60
C GLY A 31 -5.32 -6.38 4.68
N GLU A 32 -5.09 -6.99 5.83
CA GLU A 32 -4.33 -6.36 6.92
C GLU A 32 -2.85 -6.21 6.51
N PRO A 33 -2.30 -4.99 6.44
CA PRO A 33 -0.91 -4.78 6.02
C PRO A 33 0.07 -5.24 7.11
N LEU A 34 0.98 -6.15 6.76
CA LEU A 34 2.08 -6.57 7.63
C LEU A 34 3.35 -5.75 7.41
N ARG A 35 3.65 -5.46 6.14
CA ARG A 35 4.82 -4.66 5.71
C ARG A 35 4.54 -4.09 4.34
N TRP A 36 5.03 -2.89 4.10
CA TRP A 36 5.08 -2.28 2.78
C TRP A 36 6.35 -1.47 2.59
N ALA A 37 6.68 -1.16 1.35
CA ALA A 37 7.75 -0.25 0.97
C ALA A 37 7.37 0.51 -0.30
N VAL A 38 7.76 1.79 -0.36
CA VAL A 38 7.79 2.53 -1.63
C VAL A 38 8.96 2.00 -2.44
N THR A 39 8.70 1.49 -3.64
CA THR A 39 9.73 0.94 -4.53
C THR A 39 10.08 1.87 -5.68
N ASN A 40 9.16 2.76 -6.05
CA ASN A 40 9.39 3.82 -7.03
C ASN A 40 8.52 5.05 -6.73
N VAL A 41 8.99 6.22 -7.16
CA VAL A 41 8.20 7.47 -7.17
C VAL A 41 8.25 8.01 -8.59
N ASP A 42 7.09 8.09 -9.22
CA ASP A 42 6.89 8.71 -10.53
C ASP A 42 6.37 10.14 -10.32
N GLU A 43 7.27 11.11 -10.44
CA GLU A 43 6.94 12.53 -10.28
C GLU A 43 6.13 13.08 -11.46
N ASP A 44 6.26 12.51 -12.66
CA ASP A 44 5.49 12.96 -13.83
C ASP A 44 4.02 12.55 -13.70
N ALA A 45 3.77 11.32 -13.24
CA ALA A 45 2.43 10.81 -12.97
C ALA A 45 1.89 11.24 -11.59
N GLN A 46 2.73 11.85 -10.74
CA GLN A 46 2.43 12.17 -9.34
C GLN A 46 1.98 10.94 -8.53
N LYS A 47 2.71 9.82 -8.65
CA LYS A 47 2.39 8.56 -7.96
C LYS A 47 3.59 7.90 -7.29
N ALA A 48 3.34 7.25 -6.17
CA ALA A 48 4.24 6.31 -5.51
C ALA A 48 3.80 4.87 -5.81
N HIS A 49 4.76 4.02 -6.17
CA HIS A 49 4.55 2.59 -6.33
C HIS A 49 4.94 1.87 -5.05
N ILE A 50 4.02 1.04 -4.56
CA ILE A 50 4.14 0.34 -3.29
C ILE A 50 4.15 -1.16 -3.55
N GLU A 51 5.09 -1.85 -2.92
CA GLU A 51 5.04 -3.30 -2.74
C GLU A 51 4.68 -3.60 -1.30
N ALA A 52 3.73 -4.51 -1.09
CA ALA A 52 3.21 -4.82 0.24
C ALA A 52 2.92 -6.30 0.42
N VAL A 53 3.01 -6.72 1.68
CA VAL A 53 2.56 -8.02 2.17
C VAL A 53 1.34 -7.78 3.05
N VAL A 54 0.22 -8.41 2.68
CA VAL A 54 -1.04 -8.33 3.43
C VAL A 54 -1.49 -9.71 3.88
N THR A 55 -2.18 -9.79 5.01
CA THR A 55 -2.87 -10.99 5.48
C THR A 55 -4.36 -10.87 5.31
N LYS A 56 -4.98 -11.95 4.85
CA LYS A 56 -6.43 -12.12 4.84
C LYS A 56 -6.81 -13.23 5.80
N ALA A 57 -7.74 -12.94 6.70
CA ALA A 57 -8.48 -13.98 7.37
C ALA A 57 -9.25 -14.78 6.31
N GLU A 58 -9.19 -16.11 6.38
CA GLU A 58 -10.08 -16.93 5.56
C GLU A 58 -11.43 -16.89 6.25
N ASN A 59 -12.41 -16.22 5.63
CA ASN A 59 -13.79 -16.40 6.02
C ASN A 59 -14.19 -17.81 5.57
N GLY A 60 -14.25 -18.73 6.53
CA GLY A 60 -14.76 -20.10 6.32
C GLY A 60 -16.26 -20.12 6.11
#